data_AF-A0A0Q8P321-F1
#
_entry.id   AF-A0A0Q8P321-F1
#
_cell.length_a   1.000
_cell.length_b   1.000
_cell.length_c   1.000
_cell.angle_alpha   90.00
_cell.angle_beta   90.00
_cell.angle_gamma   90.00
#
_symmetry.space_group_name_H-M   'P 1'
#
loop_
_entity.id
_entity.type
_entity.pdbx_description
1 polymer ?
#
loop_
_entity_poly.entity_id
_entity_poly.type
_entity_poly.pdbx_seq_one_letter_code
_entity_poly.pdbx_strand_id
1 'polypeptide(L)'
;MRPEVQVFVADGPLPDWDAEGEENDRRYDQITGITEPVTGEEAQALVACFGPDDCYGAAWALLHLIETGPNPVLTTEPAVFSGSAGLGGPGVAPGH
;
A
#
# COMPACT_ATOMS: atom_id res chain seq x y z
N MET A 1 -16.15 -4.13 -7.60
CA MET A 1 -15.67 -4.29 -6.21
C MET A 1 -15.62 -5.75 -5.75
N ARG A 2 -14.47 -6.25 -5.28
CA ARG A 2 -14.30 -7.63 -4.77
C ARG A 2 -15.04 -7.90 -3.44
N PRO A 3 -15.41 -9.16 -3.11
CA PRO A 3 -16.16 -9.49 -1.90
C PRO A 3 -15.50 -9.04 -0.60
N GLU A 4 -14.19 -9.25 -0.46
CA GLU A 4 -13.42 -8.86 0.72
C GLU A 4 -13.44 -7.33 0.95
N VAL A 5 -13.41 -6.55 -0.13
CA VAL A 5 -13.55 -5.09 -0.08
C VAL A 5 -14.97 -4.69 0.34
N GLN A 6 -15.99 -5.35 -0.21
CA GLN A 6 -17.39 -5.08 0.16
C GLN A 6 -17.65 -5.36 1.64
N VAL A 7 -17.11 -6.46 2.16
CA VAL A 7 -17.22 -6.83 3.59
C VAL A 7 -16.54 -5.76 4.45
N PHE A 8 -15.32 -5.36 4.11
CA PHE A 8 -14.60 -4.32 4.86
C PHE A 8 -15.37 -2.98 4.89
N VAL A 9 -15.95 -2.58 3.75
CA VAL A 9 -16.76 -1.36 3.62
C VAL A 9 -18.08 -1.46 4.38
N ALA A 10 -18.73 -2.63 4.37
CA ALA A 10 -19.98 -2.86 5.08
C ALA A 10 -19.83 -2.78 6.61
N ASP A 11 -18.65 -3.14 7.12
CA ASP A 11 -18.28 -3.00 8.52
C ASP A 11 -18.07 -1.52 8.94
N GLY A 12 -17.99 -0.59 7.98
CA GLY A 12 -18.01 0.85 8.22
C GLY A 12 -16.64 1.47 8.55
N PRO A 13 -16.63 2.70 9.10
CA PRO A 13 -15.39 3.39 9.47
C PRO A 13 -14.54 2.59 10.46
N LEU A 14 -13.22 2.75 10.39
CA LEU A 14 -12.31 2.22 11.40
C LEU A 14 -12.69 2.75 12.79
N PRO A 15 -12.52 1.94 13.84
CA PRO A 15 -12.75 2.37 15.21
C PRO A 15 -11.80 3.51 15.62
N ASP A 16 -12.17 4.23 16.69
CA ASP A 16 -11.27 5.16 17.38
C ASP A 16 -10.29 4.43 18.33
N TRP A 17 -9.46 5.19 19.01
CA TRP A 17 -8.42 4.69 19.92
C TRP A 17 -8.96 4.05 21.21
N ASP A 18 -10.24 4.27 21.55
CA ASP A 18 -10.89 3.69 22.73
C ASP A 18 -11.52 2.33 22.43
N ALA A 19 -11.50 1.88 21.17
CA ALA A 19 -12.05 0.59 20.79
C ALA A 19 -11.26 -0.59 21.35
N GLU A 20 -11.98 -1.71 21.48
CA GLU A 20 -11.41 -2.97 21.91
C GLU A 20 -10.29 -3.42 20.94
N GLY A 21 -9.14 -3.84 21.48
CA GLY A 21 -8.00 -4.26 20.66
C GLY A 21 -8.32 -5.38 19.67
N GLU A 22 -9.24 -6.28 20.04
CA GLU A 22 -9.74 -7.35 19.16
C GLU A 22 -10.43 -6.81 17.90
N GLU A 23 -11.15 -5.69 18.01
CA GLU A 23 -11.78 -5.06 16.85
C GLU A 23 -10.74 -4.43 15.93
N ASN A 24 -9.73 -3.75 16.49
CA ASN A 24 -8.65 -3.20 15.68
C ASN A 24 -7.85 -4.30 14.95
N ASP A 25 -7.56 -5.42 15.62
CA ASP A 25 -6.88 -6.56 15.01
C ASP A 25 -7.74 -7.20 13.91
N ARG A 26 -9.05 -7.38 14.13
CA ARG A 26 -10.00 -7.85 13.11
C ARG A 26 -9.99 -6.97 11.88
N ARG A 27 -10.03 -5.65 12.06
CA ARG A 27 -10.01 -4.68 10.93
C ARG A 27 -8.67 -4.76 10.18
N TYR A 28 -7.56 -4.89 10.90
CA TYR A 28 -6.23 -5.05 10.31
C TYR A 28 -6.12 -6.33 9.45
N ASP A 29 -6.63 -7.45 9.95
CA ASP A 29 -6.65 -8.73 9.22
C ASP A 29 -7.50 -8.66 7.96
N GLN A 30 -8.64 -7.96 8.00
CA GLN A 30 -9.45 -7.73 6.80
C GLN A 30 -8.69 -6.93 5.74
N ILE A 31 -7.95 -5.88 6.14
CA ILE A 31 -7.16 -5.05 5.22
C ILE A 31 -6.07 -5.88 4.55
N THR A 32 -5.29 -6.62 5.33
CA THR A 32 -4.18 -7.45 4.81
C THR A 32 -4.64 -8.65 4.00
N GLY A 33 -5.91 -9.06 4.16
CA GLY A 33 -6.56 -10.07 3.33
C GLY A 33 -6.96 -9.58 1.92
N ILE A 34 -7.00 -8.27 1.68
CA ILE A 34 -7.34 -7.71 0.37
C ILE A 34 -6.12 -7.78 -0.54
N THR A 35 -6.26 -8.46 -1.68
CA THR A 35 -5.16 -8.56 -2.66
C THR A 35 -4.88 -7.21 -3.34
N GLU A 36 -3.61 -6.85 -3.45
CA GLU A 36 -3.13 -5.68 -4.20
C GLU A 36 -2.90 -6.02 -5.70
N PRO A 37 -3.02 -5.06 -6.63
CA PRO A 37 -3.47 -3.69 -6.41
C PRO A 37 -5.00 -3.60 -6.29
N VAL A 38 -5.49 -2.61 -5.56
CA VAL A 38 -6.92 -2.27 -5.59
C VAL A 38 -7.30 -1.56 -6.90
N THR A 39 -8.56 -1.68 -7.32
CA THR A 39 -9.08 -0.89 -8.44
C THR A 39 -9.38 0.56 -7.99
N GLY A 40 -9.55 1.48 -8.94
CA GLY A 40 -9.94 2.86 -8.61
C GLY A 40 -11.32 2.96 -7.91
N GLU A 41 -12.26 2.09 -8.29
CA GLU A 41 -13.56 1.96 -7.62
C GLU A 41 -13.40 1.50 -6.16
N GLU A 42 -12.55 0.49 -5.94
CA GLU A 42 -12.27 -0.04 -4.59
C GLU A 42 -11.56 0.99 -3.73
N ALA A 43 -10.53 1.66 -4.26
CA ALA A 43 -9.84 2.75 -3.58
C ALA A 43 -10.81 3.85 -3.14
N GLN A 44 -11.73 4.26 -4.03
CA GLN A 44 -12.73 5.28 -3.70
C GLN A 44 -13.67 4.85 -2.57
N ALA A 45 -14.10 3.58 -2.55
CA ALA A 45 -14.95 3.06 -1.48
C ALA A 45 -14.18 2.96 -0.14
N LEU A 46 -12.93 2.52 -0.18
CA LEU A 46 -12.07 2.35 0.99
C LEU A 46 -11.74 3.69 1.67
N VAL A 47 -11.65 4.80 0.92
CA VAL A 47 -11.47 6.15 1.50
C VAL A 47 -12.61 6.54 2.45
N ALA A 48 -13.82 6.03 2.26
CA ALA A 48 -14.93 6.31 3.18
C ALA A 48 -14.84 5.55 4.52
N CYS A 49 -13.87 4.65 4.67
CA CYS A 49 -13.72 3.79 5.84
C CYS A 49 -12.70 4.32 6.87
N PHE A 50 -12.11 5.51 6.66
CA PHE A 50 -11.30 6.13 7.71
C PHE A 50 -12.19 6.52 8.91
N GLY A 51 -11.68 6.21 10.10
CA GLY A 51 -12.34 6.46 11.38
C GLY A 51 -12.25 7.91 11.83
N PRO A 52 -12.82 8.23 13.02
CA PRO A 52 -12.77 9.58 13.60
C PRO A 52 -11.37 9.95 14.11
N ASP A 53 -10.52 8.97 14.41
CA ASP A 53 -9.11 9.14 14.75
C ASP A 53 -8.24 8.29 13.81
N ASP A 54 -7.14 8.86 13.32
CA ASP A 54 -6.16 8.18 12.46
C ASP A 54 -5.27 7.24 13.29
N CYS A 55 -5.87 6.28 13.99
CA CYS A 55 -5.17 5.30 14.81
C CYS A 55 -4.02 4.65 14.04
N TYR A 56 -2.80 4.85 14.54
CA TYR A 56 -1.59 4.24 13.98
C TYR A 56 -1.77 2.71 13.94
N GLY A 57 -1.60 2.10 12.76
CA GLY A 57 -1.89 0.68 12.53
C GLY A 57 -2.86 0.49 11.36
N ALA A 58 -4.12 0.12 11.64
CA ALA A 58 -5.14 -0.17 10.63
C ALA A 58 -5.40 1.02 9.69
N ALA A 59 -5.41 2.26 10.17
CA ALA A 59 -5.58 3.43 9.31
C ALA A 59 -4.40 3.58 8.33
N TRP A 60 -3.17 3.34 8.79
CA TRP A 60 -2.00 3.32 7.90
C TRP A 60 -2.05 2.15 6.94
N ALA A 61 -2.42 0.95 7.37
CA ALA A 61 -2.54 -0.21 6.48
C ALA A 61 -3.58 0.05 5.37
N LEU A 62 -4.72 0.67 5.73
CA LEU A 62 -5.75 1.07 4.79
C LEU A 62 -5.22 2.09 3.76
N LEU A 63 -4.46 3.09 4.22
CA LEU A 63 -3.82 4.08 3.34
C LEU A 63 -2.87 3.41 2.35
N HIS A 64 -1.96 2.55 2.83
CA HIS A 64 -1.01 1.84 1.97
C HIS A 64 -1.73 0.94 0.95
N LEU A 65 -2.81 0.27 1.34
CA LEU A 65 -3.63 -0.53 0.43
C LEU A 65 -4.23 0.33 -0.68
N ILE A 66 -4.79 1.50 -0.34
CA ILE A 66 -5.37 2.45 -1.31
C ILE A 66 -4.31 2.95 -2.30
N GLU A 67 -3.08 3.20 -1.83
CA GLU A 67 -1.96 3.66 -2.66
C GLU A 67 -1.51 2.63 -3.72
N THR A 68 -1.85 1.35 -3.56
CA THR A 68 -1.60 0.33 -4.58
C THR A 68 -2.50 0.49 -5.80
N GLY A 69 -3.60 1.24 -5.66
CA GLY A 69 -4.53 1.50 -6.73
C GLY A 69 -3.98 2.43 -7.83
N PRO A 70 -4.73 2.60 -8.93
CA PRO A 70 -4.30 3.45 -10.03
C PRO A 70 -4.11 4.90 -9.56
N ASN A 71 -2.87 5.38 -9.61
CA ASN A 71 -2.55 6.78 -9.35
C ASN A 71 -2.65 7.58 -10.67
N PRO A 72 -3.67 8.46 -10.84
CA PRO A 72 -3.89 9.17 -12.10
C PRO A 72 -2.76 10.15 -12.45
N VAL A 73 -1.86 10.48 -11.52
CA VAL A 73 -0.72 11.36 -11.76
C VAL A 73 0.49 10.58 -12.30
N LEU A 74 0.66 9.32 -11.92
CA LEU A 74 1.78 8.46 -12.33
C LEU A 74 1.40 7.62 -13.56
N THR A 75 1.20 8.29 -14.69
CA THR A 75 0.83 7.63 -15.96
C THR A 75 2.03 7.17 -16.79
N THR A 76 3.23 7.56 -16.40
CA THR A 76 4.48 7.18 -17.05
C THR A 76 5.22 6.16 -16.20
N GLU A 77 5.51 4.98 -16.77
CA GLU A 77 6.43 4.04 -16.14
C GLU A 77 7.80 4.71 -15.90
N PRO A 78 8.43 4.50 -14.73
CA PRO A 78 9.77 4.99 -14.49
C PRO A 78 10.74 4.37 -15.51
N ALA A 79 11.67 5.17 -16.02
CA ALA A 79 12.68 4.68 -16.94
C ALA A 79 13.47 3.52 -16.30
N VAL A 80 13.52 2.37 -16.97
CA VAL A 80 14.32 1.23 -16.53
C VAL A 80 15.77 1.69 -16.42
N PHE A 81 16.34 1.60 -15.22
CA PHE A 81 17.75 1.89 -15.00
C PHE A 81 18.59 0.85 -15.73
N SER A 82 18.98 1.14 -16.98
CA SER A 82 19.94 0.34 -17.73
C SER A 82 21.35 0.69 -17.29
N GLY A 83 21.72 0.32 -16.06
CA GLY A 83 23.08 0.45 -15.57
C GLY A 83 24.01 -0.54 -16.26
N SER A 84 24.72 -0.12 -17.31
CA SER A 84 25.90 -0.85 -17.77
C SER A 84 27.03 -0.61 -16.75
N ALA A 85 27.21 -1.54 -15.81
CA ALA A 85 28.36 -1.55 -14.93
C ALA A 85 29.63 -1.89 -15.73
N GLY A 86 30.19 -0.89 -16.41
CA GLY A 86 31.54 -0.93 -16.96
C GLY A 86 32.55 -0.63 -15.85
N LEU A 87 32.84 -1.61 -14.99
CA LEU A 87 34.00 -1.54 -14.09
C LEU A 87 35.27 -1.92 -14.88
N GLY A 88 35.75 -0.98 -15.70
CA GLY A 88 37.12 -1.01 -16.20
C GLY A 88 38.07 -0.55 -15.10
N GLY A 89 38.63 -1.49 -14.33
CA GLY A 89 39.69 -1.20 -13.38
C GLY A 89 40.99 -0.76 -14.09
N PRO A 90 41.81 0.12 -13.51
CA PRO A 90 43.07 0.53 -14.11
C PRO A 90 44.06 -0.64 -14.11
N GLY A 91 44.60 -0.96 -15.28
CA GLY A 91 45.60 -2.00 -15.47
C GLY A 91 46.89 -1.71 -14.71
N VAL A 92 47.35 -2.69 -13.94
CA VAL A 92 48.70 -2.72 -13.37
C VAL A 92 49.69 -3.02 -14.49
N ALA A 93 50.62 -2.09 -14.73
CA ALA A 93 51.76 -2.31 -15.63
C ALA A 93 52.81 -3.23 -14.97
N PRO A 94 53.46 -4.15 -15.71
CA PRO A 94 54.56 -4.94 -15.17
C PRO A 94 55.85 -4.10 -15.15
N GLY A 95 56.53 -4.10 -14.01
CA GLY A 95 57.85 -3.49 -13.83
C GLY A 95 58.95 -4.27 -14.55
N HIS A 96 59.99 -3.52 -14.96
CA HIS A 96 61.22 -3.98 -15.59
C HIS A 96 62.18 -4.67 -14.60
#